data_AF-A0A9E0TSB2-F1
#
_entry.id   AF-A0A9E0TSB2-F1
#
_cell.length_a   1.000
_cell.length_b   1.000
_cell.length_c   1.000
_cell.angle_alpha   90.00
_cell.angle_beta   90.00
_cell.angle_gamma   90.00
#
_symmetry.space_group_name_H-M   'P 1'
#
loop_
_entity.id
_entity.type
_entity.pdbx_description
1 polymer ?
#
loop_
_entity_poly.entity_id
_entity_poly.type
_entity_poly.pdbx_seq_one_letter_code
_entity_poly.pdbx_strand_id
1 'polypeptide(L)'
;MFKRAILITSFFMAVLSLGWLYKLTYLSAADRLQYKALAKAGKAIAKASQNQQAHQSRSSVRKDLWLSQQDKSRLHYRIDSKSSVLTLLPIDDKVDIIENLQQIQCWMQDKLYAQGNVPMQQMRFFEADQGIYQYSTQRFAANSVALSLFRVPGTALPGSVDPKTAFLRGIAQDVSFSVAGKTTQFQAQRFKATLLSQQEEKKP
;
A
#
# COMPACT_ATOMS: atom_id res chain seq x y z
N MET A 1 49.36 2.84 -63.89
CA MET A 1 48.44 3.99 -63.68
C MET A 1 47.47 3.80 -62.51
N PHE A 2 46.94 2.59 -62.26
CA PHE A 2 45.97 2.33 -61.18
C PHE A 2 46.37 2.72 -59.75
N LYS A 3 47.65 2.58 -59.36
CA LYS A 3 48.11 2.93 -58.00
C LYS A 3 47.92 4.43 -57.66
N ARG A 4 48.02 5.32 -58.65
CA ARG A 4 47.83 6.77 -58.45
C ARG A 4 46.35 7.14 -58.28
N ALA A 5 45.45 6.48 -59.00
CA ALA A 5 44.01 6.69 -58.87
C ALA A 5 43.48 6.26 -57.49
N ILE A 6 43.94 5.13 -56.96
CA ILE A 6 43.54 4.62 -55.63
C ILE A 6 43.97 5.58 -54.51
N LEU A 7 45.16 6.18 -54.60
CA LEU A 7 45.64 7.14 -53.61
C LEU A 7 44.77 8.41 -53.60
N ILE A 8 44.39 8.91 -54.78
CA ILE A 8 43.56 10.13 -54.91
C ILE A 8 42.15 9.88 -54.38
N THR A 9 41.52 8.75 -54.72
CA THR A 9 40.17 8.42 -54.22
C THR A 9 40.17 8.18 -52.71
N SER A 10 41.17 7.50 -52.17
CA SER A 10 41.30 7.27 -50.72
C SER A 10 41.48 8.58 -49.96
N PHE A 11 42.29 9.49 -50.49
CA PHE A 11 42.46 10.83 -49.91
C PHE A 11 41.14 11.61 -49.90
N PHE A 12 40.39 11.60 -51.01
CA PHE A 12 39.11 12.30 -51.09
C PHE A 12 38.07 11.73 -50.10
N MET A 13 38.01 10.40 -49.97
CA MET A 13 37.16 9.73 -48.98
C MET A 13 37.56 10.07 -47.54
N ALA A 14 38.86 10.19 -47.25
CA ALA A 14 39.35 10.60 -45.94
C ALA A 14 38.98 12.05 -45.59
N VAL A 15 39.05 12.97 -46.57
CA VAL A 15 38.65 14.36 -46.37
C VAL A 15 37.14 14.47 -46.14
N LEU A 16 36.34 13.72 -46.91
CA LEU A 16 34.89 13.67 -46.71
C LEU A 16 34.51 13.09 -45.35
N SER A 17 35.15 12.00 -44.93
CA SER A 17 34.86 11.38 -43.63
C SER A 17 35.25 12.30 -42.47
N LEU A 18 36.39 13.00 -42.57
CA LEU A 18 36.81 14.01 -41.59
C LEU A 18 35.85 15.20 -41.55
N GLY A 19 35.39 15.69 -42.70
CA GLY A 19 34.41 16.78 -42.76
C GLY A 19 33.07 16.42 -42.13
N TRP A 20 32.60 15.18 -42.36
CA TRP A 20 31.40 14.65 -41.70
C TRP A 20 31.60 14.48 -40.20
N LEU A 21 32.73 13.93 -39.78
CA LEU A 21 33.04 13.75 -38.35
C LEU A 21 33.12 15.09 -37.64
N TYR A 22 33.75 16.10 -38.25
CA TYR A 22 33.79 17.46 -37.74
C TYR A 22 32.38 18.03 -37.59
N LYS A 23 31.53 17.91 -38.63
CA LYS A 23 30.15 18.39 -38.59
C LYS A 23 29.31 17.69 -37.51
N LEU A 24 29.52 16.39 -37.29
CA LEU A 24 28.81 15.62 -36.25
C LEU A 24 29.27 15.95 -34.83
N THR A 25 30.54 16.33 -34.67
CA THR A 25 31.12 16.66 -33.35
C THR A 25 31.02 18.16 -33.01
N TYR A 26 30.80 19.01 -34.02
CA TYR A 26 30.61 20.44 -33.82
C TYR A 26 29.20 20.74 -33.28
N LEU A 27 29.07 20.80 -31.96
CA LEU A 27 27.86 21.33 -31.32
C LEU A 27 27.83 22.85 -31.45
N SER A 28 26.82 23.38 -32.15
CA SER A 28 26.62 24.81 -32.24
C SER A 28 26.15 25.41 -30.91
N ALA A 29 26.34 26.72 -30.73
CA ALA A 29 25.80 27.44 -29.57
C ALA A 29 24.26 27.38 -29.53
N ALA A 30 23.61 27.35 -30.70
CA ALA A 30 22.16 27.22 -30.83
C ALA A 30 21.66 25.87 -30.29
N ASP A 31 22.33 24.77 -30.61
CA ASP A 31 21.98 23.43 -30.12
C ASP A 31 22.09 23.35 -28.59
N ARG A 32 23.13 23.97 -28.01
CA ARG A 32 23.29 24.05 -26.55
C ARG A 32 22.17 24.84 -25.90
N LEU A 33 21.74 25.95 -26.51
CA LEU A 33 20.62 26.76 -26.02
C LEU A 33 19.30 26.00 -26.10
N GLN A 34 19.04 25.34 -27.23
CA GLN A 34 17.84 24.53 -27.43
C GLN A 34 17.79 23.35 -26.45
N TYR A 35 18.90 22.65 -26.25
CA TYR A 35 18.99 21.59 -25.26
C TYR A 35 18.73 22.10 -23.84
N LYS A 36 19.33 23.23 -23.44
CA LYS A 36 19.07 23.85 -22.12
C LYS A 36 17.60 24.25 -21.97
N ALA A 37 16.98 24.78 -23.01
CA ALA A 37 15.56 25.12 -23.01
C ALA A 37 14.68 23.88 -22.84
N LEU A 38 14.96 22.81 -23.58
CA LEU A 38 14.26 21.52 -23.45
C LEU A 38 14.47 20.90 -22.06
N ALA A 39 15.69 20.93 -21.52
CA ALA A 39 15.98 20.45 -20.18
C ALA A 39 15.25 21.26 -19.10
N LYS A 40 15.17 22.59 -19.26
CA LYS A 40 14.41 23.47 -18.35
C LYS A 40 12.90 23.21 -18.45
N ALA A 41 12.37 23.07 -19.66
CA ALA A 41 10.97 22.74 -19.91
C ALA A 41 10.62 21.36 -19.32
N GLY A 42 11.46 20.35 -19.54
CA GLY A 42 11.31 19.02 -18.94
C GLY A 42 11.30 19.06 -17.41
N LYS A 43 12.19 19.85 -16.79
CA LYS A 43 12.16 20.07 -15.33
C LYS A 43 10.89 20.78 -14.86
N ALA A 44 10.38 21.74 -15.63
CA ALA A 44 9.14 22.45 -15.29
C ALA A 44 7.91 21.53 -15.39
N ILE A 45 7.85 20.69 -16.43
CA ILE A 45 6.79 19.67 -16.59
C ILE A 45 6.87 18.65 -15.45
N ALA A 46 8.06 18.14 -15.13
CA ALA A 46 8.27 17.21 -14.02
C ALA A 46 7.81 17.83 -12.68
N LYS A 47 8.13 19.10 -12.42
CA LYS A 47 7.66 19.83 -11.24
C LYS A 47 6.14 20.06 -11.23
N ALA A 48 5.54 20.35 -12.37
CA ALA A 48 4.10 20.51 -12.48
C ALA A 48 3.37 19.17 -12.24
N SER A 49 3.88 18.07 -12.80
CA SER A 49 3.37 16.72 -12.55
C SER A 49 3.64 16.24 -11.12
N GLN A 50 4.74 16.65 -10.48
CA GLN A 50 5.00 16.40 -9.06
C GLN A 50 3.95 17.01 -8.12
N ASN A 51 3.10 17.94 -8.58
CA ASN A 51 2.02 18.49 -7.76
C ASN A 51 0.63 17.96 -8.15
N GLN A 52 0.54 17.12 -9.19
CA GLN A 52 -0.72 16.53 -9.60
C GLN A 52 -0.98 15.29 -8.75
N GLN A 53 -1.92 15.42 -7.81
CA GLN A 53 -2.48 14.28 -7.10
C GLN A 53 -3.32 13.46 -8.09
N ALA A 54 -3.08 12.15 -8.13
CA ALA A 54 -3.92 11.24 -8.89
C ALA A 54 -4.93 10.58 -7.93
N HIS A 55 -6.20 10.57 -8.31
CA HIS A 55 -7.27 9.94 -7.52
C HIS A 55 -7.90 8.81 -8.33
N GLN A 56 -8.21 7.70 -7.65
CA GLN A 56 -8.95 6.58 -8.21
C GLN A 56 -10.07 6.18 -7.24
N SER A 57 -11.32 6.32 -7.69
CA SER A 57 -12.49 5.80 -6.98
C SER A 57 -12.66 4.31 -7.24
N ARG A 58 -13.00 3.55 -6.20
CA ARG A 58 -13.16 2.09 -6.24
C ARG A 58 -14.40 1.69 -5.45
N SER A 59 -14.98 0.55 -5.81
CA SER A 59 -16.11 -0.07 -5.12
C SER A 59 -15.75 -1.47 -4.65
N SER A 60 -16.37 -1.93 -3.56
CA SER A 60 -16.21 -3.29 -3.02
C SER A 60 -14.75 -3.68 -2.80
N VAL A 61 -14.00 -2.82 -2.10
CA VAL A 61 -12.57 -3.02 -1.88
C VAL A 61 -12.35 -3.96 -0.70
N ARG A 62 -11.68 -5.08 -0.99
CA ARG A 62 -11.17 -6.03 -0.01
C ARG A 62 -9.65 -5.94 0.07
N LYS A 63 -9.11 -5.99 1.28
CA LYS A 63 -7.67 -6.11 1.56
C LYS A 63 -7.47 -7.30 2.48
N ASP A 64 -6.55 -8.17 2.10
CA ASP A 64 -6.16 -9.34 2.87
C ASP A 64 -4.67 -9.23 3.20
N LEU A 65 -4.31 -9.28 4.48
CA LEU A 65 -2.96 -9.03 5.01
C LEU A 65 -2.51 -10.24 5.86
N TRP A 66 -1.56 -11.03 5.35
CA TRP A 66 -1.00 -12.20 6.04
C TRP A 66 0.24 -11.87 6.85
N LEU A 67 0.21 -12.16 8.16
CA LEU A 67 1.33 -11.95 9.06
C LEU A 67 1.93 -13.29 9.48
N SER A 68 3.21 -13.49 9.17
CA SER A 68 3.96 -14.67 9.60
C SER A 68 4.35 -14.57 11.08
N GLN A 69 4.10 -15.63 11.85
CA GLN A 69 4.50 -15.74 13.25
C GLN A 69 5.80 -16.55 13.40
N GLN A 70 6.36 -16.56 14.61
CA GLN A 70 7.60 -17.30 14.91
C GLN A 70 7.43 -18.83 14.81
N ASP A 71 6.22 -19.33 15.10
CA ASP A 71 5.84 -20.74 15.02
C ASP A 71 5.48 -21.21 13.59
N LYS A 72 5.79 -20.38 12.57
CA LYS A 72 5.44 -20.57 11.15
C LYS A 72 3.94 -20.53 10.84
N SER A 73 3.09 -20.24 11.82
CA SER A 73 1.68 -19.97 11.55
C SER A 73 1.51 -18.60 10.88
N ARG A 74 0.32 -18.35 10.32
CA ARG A 74 -0.03 -17.08 9.68
C ARG A 74 -1.33 -16.54 10.27
N LEU A 75 -1.30 -15.28 10.67
CA LEU A 75 -2.51 -14.55 11.05
C LEU A 75 -3.10 -13.86 9.82
N HIS A 76 -4.43 -13.89 9.73
CA HIS A 76 -5.23 -13.29 8.66
C HIS A 76 -5.90 -12.01 9.14
N TYR A 77 -5.57 -10.86 8.52
CA TYR A 77 -6.41 -9.65 8.62
C TYR A 77 -7.14 -9.38 7.31
N ARG A 78 -8.43 -9.06 7.41
CA ARG A 78 -9.27 -8.67 6.28
C ARG A 78 -9.88 -7.31 6.54
N ILE A 79 -9.76 -6.39 5.58
CA ILE A 79 -10.45 -5.10 5.58
C ILE A 79 -11.36 -5.08 4.37
N ASP A 80 -12.65 -5.07 4.60
CA ASP A 80 -13.68 -4.89 3.60
C ASP A 80 -14.22 -3.46 3.68
N SER A 81 -14.48 -2.85 2.53
CA SER A 81 -15.09 -1.52 2.44
C SER A 81 -16.01 -1.44 1.23
N LYS A 82 -17.14 -0.74 1.40
CA LYS A 82 -18.13 -0.59 0.32
C LYS A 82 -17.58 0.26 -0.83
N SER A 83 -16.83 1.31 -0.50
CA SER A 83 -16.19 2.19 -1.48
C SER A 83 -14.90 2.78 -0.93
N SER A 84 -14.00 3.17 -1.82
CA SER A 84 -12.77 3.85 -1.45
C SER A 84 -12.31 4.88 -2.49
N VAL A 85 -11.45 5.81 -2.05
CA VAL A 85 -10.70 6.71 -2.93
C VAL A 85 -9.22 6.52 -2.63
N LEU A 86 -8.50 5.96 -3.61
CA LEU A 86 -7.05 5.84 -3.59
C LEU A 86 -6.44 7.13 -4.11
N THR A 87 -5.54 7.73 -3.34
CA THR A 87 -4.84 8.97 -3.70
C THR A 87 -3.35 8.73 -3.73
N LEU A 88 -2.72 9.08 -4.86
CA LEU A 88 -1.27 9.15 -4.99
C LEU A 88 -0.84 10.57 -4.63
N LEU A 89 -0.15 10.70 -3.51
CA LEU A 89 0.37 11.96 -2.99
C LEU A 89 1.87 12.02 -3.22
N PRO A 90 2.33 12.80 -4.20
CA PRO A 90 3.75 13.11 -4.31
C PRO A 90 4.17 13.96 -3.10
N ILE A 91 5.14 13.44 -2.33
CA ILE A 91 5.76 14.10 -1.18
C ILE A 91 7.27 14.08 -1.43
N ASP A 92 7.83 15.25 -1.76
CA ASP A 92 9.20 15.43 -2.21
C ASP A 92 9.55 14.53 -3.42
N ASP A 93 10.50 13.61 -3.26
CA ASP A 93 10.94 12.64 -4.28
C ASP A 93 10.27 11.26 -4.11
N LYS A 94 9.23 11.15 -3.28
CA LYS A 94 8.50 9.90 -3.02
C LYS A 94 7.02 10.06 -3.34
N VAL A 95 6.35 8.95 -3.63
CA VAL A 95 4.90 8.90 -3.76
C VAL A 95 4.36 8.14 -2.55
N ASP A 96 3.56 8.82 -1.72
CA ASP A 96 2.77 8.17 -0.70
C ASP A 96 1.41 7.76 -1.29
N ILE A 97 0.89 6.63 -0.82
CA ILE A 97 -0.36 6.07 -1.30
C ILE A 97 -1.31 5.99 -0.11
N ILE A 98 -2.37 6.80 -0.17
CA ILE A 98 -3.38 6.90 0.89
C ILE A 98 -4.72 6.47 0.31
N GLU A 99 -5.40 5.56 1.01
CA GLU A 99 -6.74 5.12 0.64
C GLU A 99 -7.75 5.48 1.71
N ASN A 100 -8.70 6.33 1.34
CA ASN A 100 -9.85 6.66 2.17
C ASN A 100 -10.93 5.60 1.94
N LEU A 101 -11.28 4.86 2.98
CA LEU A 101 -12.22 3.74 2.97
C LEU A 101 -13.54 4.19 3.61
N GLN A 102 -14.66 3.67 3.11
CA GLN A 102 -16.02 3.97 3.58
C GLN A 102 -16.79 2.68 3.88
N GLN A 103 -17.59 2.70 4.95
CA GLN A 103 -18.40 1.57 5.43
C GLN A 103 -17.54 0.32 5.60
N ILE A 104 -16.66 0.39 6.59
CA ILE A 104 -15.54 -0.53 6.79
C ILE A 104 -15.97 -1.65 7.72
N GLN A 105 -15.61 -2.87 7.35
CA GLN A 105 -15.65 -4.04 8.20
C GLN A 105 -14.25 -4.64 8.24
N CYS A 106 -13.70 -4.81 9.43
CA CYS A 106 -12.36 -5.36 9.58
C CYS A 106 -12.37 -6.55 10.53
N TRP A 107 -11.75 -7.64 10.07
CA TRP A 107 -11.53 -8.85 10.83
C TRP A 107 -10.04 -9.02 11.06
N MET A 108 -9.64 -9.27 12.30
CA MET A 108 -8.23 -9.45 12.67
C MET A 108 -8.06 -10.71 13.53
N GLN A 109 -7.28 -11.69 13.07
CA GLN A 109 -6.87 -12.82 13.92
C GLN A 109 -5.74 -12.41 14.87
N ASP A 110 -6.01 -12.34 16.16
CA ASP A 110 -5.01 -11.96 17.15
C ASP A 110 -4.07 -13.12 17.50
N LYS A 111 -4.66 -14.32 17.63
CA LYS A 111 -3.94 -15.51 18.09
C LYS A 111 -4.63 -16.78 17.63
N LEU A 112 -3.84 -17.75 17.21
CA LEU A 112 -4.25 -19.15 17.03
C LEU A 112 -3.74 -19.97 18.22
N TYR A 113 -4.56 -20.88 18.74
CA TYR A 113 -4.18 -21.74 19.86
C TYR A 113 -4.99 -23.04 19.86
N ALA A 114 -4.53 -24.04 20.61
CA ALA A 114 -5.28 -25.29 20.81
C ALA A 114 -5.95 -25.28 22.19
N GLN A 115 -7.21 -25.72 22.25
CA GLN A 115 -7.93 -26.00 23.49
C GLN A 115 -8.26 -27.49 23.52
N GLY A 116 -7.37 -28.28 24.14
CA GLY A 116 -7.37 -29.72 23.97
C GLY A 116 -7.02 -30.09 22.52
N ASN A 117 -7.87 -30.88 21.87
CA ASN A 117 -7.71 -31.26 20.45
C ASN A 117 -8.46 -30.33 19.49
N VAL A 118 -9.10 -29.27 19.97
CA VAL A 118 -9.86 -28.34 19.14
C VAL A 118 -9.00 -27.11 18.83
N PRO A 119 -8.73 -26.79 17.55
CA PRO A 119 -8.09 -25.55 17.19
C PRO A 119 -9.05 -24.39 17.46
N MET A 120 -8.53 -23.33 18.05
CA MET A 120 -9.26 -22.12 18.42
C MET A 120 -8.53 -20.89 17.88
N GLN A 121 -9.29 -19.83 17.63
CA GLN A 121 -8.75 -18.52 17.27
C GLN A 121 -9.39 -17.45 18.15
N GLN A 122 -8.55 -16.50 18.57
CA GLN A 122 -9.00 -15.23 19.12
C GLN A 122 -8.93 -14.18 18.02
N MET A 123 -10.00 -13.40 17.88
CA MET A 123 -10.11 -12.43 16.80
C MET A 123 -10.85 -11.18 17.25
N ARG A 124 -10.53 -10.07 16.59
CA ARG A 124 -11.24 -8.80 16.66
C ARG A 124 -12.04 -8.61 15.40
N PHE A 125 -13.23 -8.07 15.57
CA PHE A 125 -14.03 -7.50 14.51
C PHE A 125 -14.24 -6.04 14.82
N PHE A 126 -14.14 -5.18 13.82
CA PHE A 126 -14.63 -3.83 14.01
C PHE A 126 -15.27 -3.24 12.77
N GLU A 127 -16.18 -2.31 13.03
CA GLU A 127 -16.95 -1.57 12.04
C GLU A 127 -16.74 -0.08 12.23
N ALA A 128 -16.56 0.64 11.13
CA ALA A 128 -16.40 2.08 11.13
C ALA A 128 -17.00 2.68 9.86
N ASP A 129 -17.59 3.86 9.97
CA ASP A 129 -18.13 4.55 8.78
C ASP A 129 -17.01 4.97 7.82
N GLN A 130 -15.86 5.39 8.37
CA GLN A 130 -14.74 5.91 7.61
C GLN A 130 -13.42 5.50 8.24
N GLY A 131 -12.38 5.45 7.41
CA GLY A 131 -11.03 5.13 7.84
C GLY A 131 -10.02 5.36 6.72
N ILE A 132 -8.77 5.43 7.10
CA ILE A 132 -7.66 5.74 6.21
C ILE A 132 -6.67 4.59 6.29
N TYR A 133 -6.28 4.06 5.14
CA TYR A 133 -5.18 3.12 5.01
C TYR A 133 -4.00 3.77 4.27
N GLN A 134 -2.87 3.91 4.96
CA GLN A 134 -1.64 4.43 4.40
C GLN A 134 -0.71 3.26 4.05
N TYR A 135 -0.40 3.11 2.76
CA TYR A 135 0.34 1.96 2.26
C TYR A 135 1.82 1.99 2.64
N SER A 136 2.43 3.17 2.66
CA SER A 136 3.86 3.33 3.00
C SER A 136 4.19 2.83 4.40
N THR A 137 3.28 3.05 5.35
CA THR A 137 3.42 2.65 6.77
C THR A 137 2.61 1.41 7.13
N GLN A 138 1.86 0.84 6.17
CA GLN A 138 0.87 -0.22 6.38
C GLN A 138 -0.01 0.04 7.61
N ARG A 139 -0.43 1.31 7.76
CA ARG A 139 -1.19 1.80 8.91
C ARG A 139 -2.63 2.03 8.51
N PHE A 140 -3.53 1.50 9.32
CA PHE A 140 -4.95 1.81 9.30
C PHE A 140 -5.30 2.71 10.48
N ALA A 141 -6.18 3.69 10.25
CA ALA A 141 -6.78 4.50 11.31
C ALA A 141 -8.26 4.75 11.00
N ALA A 142 -9.10 4.72 12.03
CA ALA A 142 -10.52 5.03 11.94
C ALA A 142 -11.02 5.64 13.25
N ASN A 143 -12.13 6.37 13.16
CA ASN A 143 -12.76 7.04 14.30
C ASN A 143 -14.16 6.44 14.54
N SER A 144 -14.65 6.55 15.78
CA SER A 144 -15.97 6.06 16.21
C SER A 144 -16.23 4.60 15.81
N VAL A 145 -15.38 3.71 16.30
CA VAL A 145 -15.30 2.32 15.85
C VAL A 145 -16.05 1.40 16.80
N ALA A 146 -17.00 0.63 16.27
CA ALA A 146 -17.63 -0.48 16.99
C ALA A 146 -16.68 -1.67 16.98
N LEU A 147 -16.20 -2.10 18.15
CA LEU A 147 -15.19 -3.15 18.30
C LEU A 147 -15.79 -4.33 19.08
N SER A 148 -15.59 -5.53 18.57
CA SER A 148 -16.02 -6.79 19.16
C SER A 148 -14.87 -7.80 19.19
N LEU A 149 -14.74 -8.57 20.27
CA LEU A 149 -13.74 -9.65 20.40
C LEU A 149 -14.44 -10.99 20.54
N PHE A 150 -13.89 -12.00 19.86
CA PHE A 150 -14.43 -13.34 19.81
C PHE A 150 -13.36 -14.38 20.12
N ARG A 151 -13.83 -15.53 20.60
CA ARG A 151 -13.08 -16.79 20.61
C ARG A 151 -13.95 -17.79 19.86
N VAL A 152 -13.47 -18.27 18.72
CA VAL A 152 -14.23 -19.17 17.87
C VAL A 152 -13.37 -20.39 17.50
N PRO A 153 -13.98 -21.56 17.26
CA PRO A 153 -13.25 -22.72 16.78
C PRO A 153 -12.71 -22.51 15.36
N GLY A 154 -11.65 -23.25 15.03
CA GLY A 154 -11.00 -23.24 13.73
C GLY A 154 -9.83 -22.26 13.61
N THR A 155 -9.14 -22.34 12.47
CA THR A 155 -7.98 -21.52 12.12
C THR A 155 -8.25 -20.56 10.96
N ALA A 156 -9.32 -20.79 10.20
CA ALA A 156 -9.69 -19.95 9.07
C ALA A 156 -10.49 -18.74 9.55
N LEU A 157 -10.22 -17.56 8.99
CA LEU A 157 -10.99 -16.37 9.30
C LEU A 157 -12.44 -16.53 8.81
N PRO A 158 -13.45 -16.40 9.68
CA PRO A 158 -14.84 -16.57 9.28
C PRO A 158 -15.30 -15.44 8.34
N GLY A 159 -16.25 -15.75 7.46
CA GLY A 159 -16.88 -14.74 6.59
C GLY A 159 -17.88 -13.85 7.33
N SER A 160 -18.49 -14.36 8.39
CA SER A 160 -19.45 -13.66 9.24
C SER A 160 -19.51 -14.33 10.61
N VAL A 161 -19.69 -13.56 11.66
CA VAL A 161 -19.93 -14.04 13.03
C VAL A 161 -21.06 -13.20 13.62
N ASP A 162 -21.99 -13.82 14.34
CA ASP A 162 -23.04 -13.06 15.04
C ASP A 162 -22.37 -12.18 16.13
N PRO A 163 -22.49 -10.85 16.06
CA PRO A 163 -21.91 -9.94 17.06
C PRO A 163 -22.35 -10.24 18.51
N LYS A 164 -23.49 -10.92 18.70
CA LYS A 164 -23.97 -11.33 20.03
C LYS A 164 -23.10 -12.38 20.70
N THR A 165 -22.31 -13.12 19.92
CA THR A 165 -21.38 -14.16 20.42
C THR A 165 -20.05 -13.58 20.89
N ALA A 166 -19.81 -12.28 20.69
CA ALA A 166 -18.62 -11.61 21.19
C ALA A 166 -18.57 -11.66 22.72
N PHE A 167 -17.42 -12.00 23.30
CA PHE A 167 -17.26 -11.95 24.77
C PHE A 167 -16.99 -10.52 25.28
N LEU A 168 -16.54 -9.63 24.39
CA LEU A 168 -16.32 -8.23 24.68
C LEU A 168 -16.80 -7.40 23.50
N ARG A 169 -17.59 -6.36 23.75
CA ARG A 169 -18.03 -5.42 22.72
C ARG A 169 -18.03 -3.99 23.25
N GLY A 170 -17.80 -3.02 22.39
CA GLY A 170 -17.79 -1.62 22.80
C GLY A 170 -17.56 -0.65 21.66
N ILE A 171 -17.49 0.62 21.99
CA ILE A 171 -17.16 1.69 21.04
C ILE A 171 -15.82 2.30 21.46
N ALA A 172 -14.90 2.44 20.51
CA ALA A 172 -13.66 3.18 20.66
C ALA A 172 -13.74 4.49 19.88
N GLN A 173 -13.22 5.58 20.45
CA GLN A 173 -13.21 6.87 19.75
C GLN A 173 -12.25 6.83 18.57
N ASP A 174 -11.09 6.21 18.76
CA ASP A 174 -10.04 6.11 17.76
C ASP A 174 -9.46 4.70 17.79
N VAL A 175 -9.38 4.07 16.62
CA VAL A 175 -8.69 2.79 16.44
C VAL A 175 -7.61 2.98 15.40
N SER A 176 -6.43 2.43 15.68
CA SER A 176 -5.39 2.32 14.68
C SER A 176 -4.65 1.01 14.81
N PHE A 177 -4.20 0.48 13.67
CA PHE A 177 -3.23 -0.60 13.67
C PHE A 177 -2.17 -0.39 12.60
N SER A 178 -0.97 -0.92 12.84
CA SER A 178 0.08 -1.02 11.84
C SER A 178 0.63 -2.42 11.79
N VAL A 179 0.91 -2.88 10.56
CA VAL A 179 1.51 -4.19 10.25
C VAL A 179 3.02 -4.08 10.06
N ALA A 180 3.63 -2.93 10.37
CA ALA A 180 5.07 -2.74 10.23
C ALA A 180 5.87 -3.70 11.14
N GLY A 181 6.45 -4.74 10.55
CA GLY A 181 7.36 -5.69 11.22
C GLY A 181 6.71 -7.04 11.56
N LYS A 182 7.23 -7.70 12.61
CA LYS A 182 6.76 -9.04 13.06
C LYS A 182 5.56 -8.98 14.01
N THR A 183 5.25 -7.80 14.55
CA THR A 183 4.23 -7.63 15.59
C THR A 183 3.27 -6.53 15.19
N THR A 184 1.98 -6.87 15.10
CA THR A 184 0.92 -5.87 14.91
C THR A 184 0.84 -4.98 16.14
N GLN A 185 0.87 -3.67 15.92
CA GLN A 185 0.55 -2.70 16.96
C GLN A 185 -0.90 -2.29 16.79
N PHE A 186 -1.79 -2.77 17.66
CA PHE A 186 -3.19 -2.36 17.69
C PHE A 186 -3.41 -1.41 18.88
N GLN A 187 -4.10 -0.30 18.61
CA GLN A 187 -4.45 0.70 19.62
C GLN A 187 -5.92 1.07 19.49
N ALA A 188 -6.64 1.08 20.61
CA ALA A 188 -8.01 1.58 20.71
C ALA A 188 -8.07 2.60 21.85
N GLN A 189 -8.35 3.85 21.53
CA GLN A 189 -8.42 4.93 22.51
C GLN A 189 -9.86 5.19 22.96
N ARG A 190 -10.02 5.53 24.25
CA ARG A 190 -11.32 5.80 24.87
C ARG A 190 -12.34 4.68 24.65
N PHE A 191 -11.86 3.44 24.69
CA PHE A 191 -12.68 2.26 24.47
C PHE A 191 -13.62 2.04 25.65
N LYS A 192 -14.93 2.21 25.41
CA LYS A 192 -15.99 1.92 26.38
C LYS A 192 -16.59 0.56 26.03
N ALA A 193 -16.31 -0.44 26.87
CA ALA A 193 -16.66 -1.83 26.60
C ALA A 193 -17.60 -2.42 27.64
N THR A 194 -18.39 -3.40 27.20
CA THR A 194 -19.18 -4.28 28.05
C THR A 194 -18.64 -5.69 27.88
N LEU A 195 -18.24 -6.31 28.99
CA LEU A 195 -17.92 -7.73 29.04
C LEU A 195 -19.23 -8.51 29.10
N LEU A 196 -19.46 -9.37 28.11
CA LEU A 196 -20.59 -10.28 28.15
C LEU A 196 -20.12 -11.55 28.83
N SER A 197 -20.79 -11.94 29.92
CA SER A 197 -20.55 -13.23 30.55
C SER A 197 -20.79 -14.28 29.48
N GLN A 198 -19.73 -14.97 29.04
CA GLN A 198 -19.90 -16.19 28.28
C GLN A 198 -20.64 -17.12 29.24
N GLN A 199 -21.92 -17.41 28.99
CA GLN A 199 -22.58 -18.48 29.70
C GLN A 199 -21.73 -19.71 29.43
N GLU A 200 -21.03 -20.18 30.46
CA GLU A 200 -20.33 -21.45 30.42
C GLU A 200 -21.37 -22.46 29.94
N GLU A 201 -21.17 -22.92 28.71
CA GLU A 201 -21.91 -24.03 28.15
C GLU A 201 -21.65 -25.19 29.11
N LYS A 202 -22.59 -25.41 30.03
CA LYS A 202 -22.53 -26.50 31.01
C LYS A 202 -22.29 -27.76 30.20
N LYS A 203 -21.09 -28.33 30.33
CA LYS A 203 -20.79 -29.68 29.84
C LYS A 203 -21.90 -30.61 30.35
N PRO A 204 -22.60 -31.34 29.47
CA PRO A 204 -23.40 -32.48 29.89
C PRO A 204 -22.53 -33.57 30.53
#